data_AF-A0A7S0LBM1-F1
#
_entry.id   AF-A0A7S0LBM1-F1
#
_cell.length_a   1.000
_cell.length_b   1.000
_cell.length_c   1.000
_cell.angle_alpha   90.00
_cell.angle_beta   90.00
_cell.angle_gamma   90.00
#
_symmetry.space_group_name_H-M   'P 1'
#
loop_
_entity.id
_entity.type
_entity.pdbx_description
1 polymer ?
#
loop_
_entity_poly.entity_id
_entity_poly.type
_entity_poly.pdbx_seq_one_letter_code
_entity_poly.pdbx_strand_id
1 'polypeptide(L)'
;DRLVGQVLGAVGKLPDIYTELEISYFLLRRLLGVKTDGDKKKQSKVKKLVKGEILMVNIGSTSTGARVLAIKHDMAKVILTAPVCTSEGEKLALSRRVDKHWRLIGWGKIRRGTKILNLDDQEE
;
A
#
# COMPACT_ATOMS: atom_id res chain seq x y z
N ASP A 1 1.27 -18.67 10.14
CA ASP A 1 1.96 -17.90 11.18
C ASP A 1 1.13 -16.66 11.49
N ARG A 2 0.92 -16.35 12.77
CA ARG A 2 0.07 -15.23 13.22
C ARG A 2 0.81 -13.90 13.35
N LEU A 3 2.15 -13.91 13.29
CA LEU A 3 2.98 -12.70 13.52
C LEU A 3 3.53 -12.06 12.24
N VAL A 4 3.17 -12.59 11.07
CA VAL A 4 3.64 -12.03 9.79
C VAL A 4 3.15 -10.59 9.62
N GLY A 5 4.09 -9.67 9.38
CA GLY A 5 3.80 -8.25 9.19
C GLY A 5 3.53 -7.47 10.47
N GLN A 6 3.73 -8.07 11.65
CA GLN A 6 3.69 -7.36 12.93
C GLN A 6 5.06 -6.72 13.22
N VAL A 7 5.03 -5.57 13.90
CA VAL A 7 6.25 -4.86 14.32
C VAL A 7 6.34 -4.97 15.85
N LEU A 8 7.49 -5.43 16.34
CA LEU A 8 7.80 -5.49 17.77
C LEU A 8 9.01 -4.58 18.04
N GLY A 9 8.93 -3.77 19.09
CA GLY A 9 9.96 -2.81 19.45
C GLY A 9 9.91 -2.48 20.94
N ALA A 10 11.00 -1.88 21.44
CA ALA A 10 11.04 -1.38 22.80
C ALA A 10 10.03 -0.23 23.00
N VAL A 11 9.63 0.01 24.25
CA VAL A 11 8.74 1.11 24.64
C VAL A 11 9.28 2.44 24.09
N GLY A 12 8.41 3.21 23.43
CA GLY A 12 8.77 4.50 22.83
C GLY A 12 9.69 4.43 21.60
N LYS A 13 9.97 3.24 21.04
CA LYS A 13 10.82 3.06 19.85
C LYS A 13 10.05 2.59 18.61
N LEU A 14 8.77 2.25 18.76
CA LEU A 14 7.93 1.85 17.63
C LEU A 14 7.57 3.07 16.78
N PRO A 15 7.56 2.91 15.44
CA PRO A 15 6.97 3.91 14.56
C PRO A 15 5.49 4.15 14.84
N ASP A 16 4.96 5.26 14.33
CA ASP A 16 3.54 5.58 14.44
C ASP A 16 2.66 4.53 13.73
N ILE A 17 1.40 4.44 14.19
CA ILE A 17 0.37 3.57 13.60
C ILE A 17 -0.55 4.43 12.75
N TYR A 18 -0.74 4.05 11.48
CA TYR A 18 -1.54 4.78 10.51
C TYR A 18 -2.80 4.02 10.09
N THR A 19 -3.90 4.75 9.86
CA THR A 19 -5.15 4.23 9.26
C THR A 19 -5.38 4.75 7.84
N GLU A 20 -4.90 5.95 7.55
CA GLU A 20 -4.90 6.55 6.22
C GLU A 20 -3.49 6.95 5.82
N LEU A 21 -3.15 6.77 4.56
CA LEU A 21 -1.86 7.17 4.00
C LEU A 21 -2.06 8.04 2.77
N GLU A 22 -1.19 9.04 2.61
CA GLU A 22 -0.94 9.71 1.35
C GLU A 22 0.41 9.24 0.80
N ILE A 23 0.39 8.67 -0.40
CA ILE A 23 1.54 8.02 -1.02
C ILE A 23 1.88 8.68 -2.35
N SER A 24 3.18 8.87 -2.61
CA SER A 24 3.67 9.09 -3.97
C SER A 24 3.92 7.75 -4.62
N TYR A 25 3.46 7.54 -5.85
CA TYR A 25 3.56 6.24 -6.51
C TYR A 25 3.96 6.33 -7.98
N PHE A 26 4.52 5.24 -8.48
CA PHE A 26 4.80 5.01 -9.89
C PHE A 26 4.18 3.67 -10.30
N LEU A 27 3.51 3.65 -11.45
CA LEU A 27 2.96 2.42 -12.03
C LEU A 27 3.86 1.89 -13.14
N LEU A 28 4.06 0.58 -13.14
CA LEU A 28 4.72 -0.15 -14.20
C LEU A 28 4.00 0.08 -15.53
N ARG A 29 4.73 0.01 -16.66
CA ARG A 29 4.09 0.10 -17.98
C ARG A 29 3.27 -1.15 -18.30
N ARG A 30 3.75 -2.31 -17.87
CA ARG A 30 3.14 -3.63 -18.09
C ARG A 30 3.33 -4.54 -16.88
N LEU A 31 2.44 -5.51 -16.72
CA LEU A 31 2.54 -6.56 -15.72
C LEU A 31 3.77 -7.43 -15.99
N LEU A 32 4.47 -7.82 -14.92
CA LEU A 32 5.65 -8.69 -14.99
C LEU A 32 5.23 -10.16 -14.93
N GLY A 33 5.93 -11.02 -15.67
CA GLY A 33 5.77 -12.49 -15.59
C GLY A 33 4.43 -13.05 -16.09
N VAL A 34 3.67 -12.28 -16.88
CA VAL A 34 2.42 -12.76 -17.50
C VAL A 34 2.68 -13.01 -18.99
N LYS A 35 2.51 -14.24 -19.47
CA LYS A 35 2.67 -14.57 -20.90
C LYS A 35 1.62 -13.80 -21.72
N THR A 36 2.09 -12.95 -22.62
CA THR A 36 1.25 -12.29 -23.63
C THR A 36 1.39 -12.99 -24.96
N ASP A 37 0.48 -13.91 -25.28
CA ASP A 37 0.27 -14.34 -26.67
C ASP A 37 -0.45 -13.24 -27.45
N GLY A 38 -0.25 -13.22 -28.77
CA GLY A 38 -0.42 -12.10 -29.71
C GLY A 38 -1.58 -11.11 -29.47
N ASP A 39 -2.76 -11.59 -29.08
CA ASP A 39 -3.97 -10.76 -28.85
C ASP A 39 -4.13 -10.21 -27.42
N LYS A 40 -3.41 -10.76 -26.43
CA LYS A 40 -3.50 -10.35 -25.01
C LYS A 40 -2.59 -9.18 -24.64
N LYS A 41 -1.91 -8.55 -25.59
CA LYS A 41 -1.04 -7.36 -25.35
C LYS A 41 -1.76 -6.22 -24.63
N LYS A 42 -3.08 -6.08 -24.80
CA LYS A 42 -3.88 -5.06 -24.07
C LYS A 42 -4.11 -5.41 -22.60
N GLN A 43 -4.18 -6.70 -22.24
CA GLN A 43 -4.38 -7.15 -20.86
C GLN A 43 -3.14 -6.97 -19.98
N SER A 44 -1.93 -6.94 -20.57
CA SER A 44 -0.70 -6.73 -19.80
C SER A 44 -0.44 -5.28 -19.43
N LYS A 45 -1.13 -4.30 -20.05
CA LYS A 45 -0.91 -2.88 -19.73
C LYS A 45 -1.50 -2.56 -18.35
N VAL A 46 -0.69 -2.00 -17.47
CA VAL A 46 -1.16 -1.54 -16.16
C VAL A 46 -2.02 -0.30 -16.36
N LYS A 47 -3.25 -0.35 -15.86
CA LYS A 47 -4.17 0.80 -15.85
C LYS A 47 -3.86 1.71 -14.67
N LYS A 48 -4.17 3.00 -14.82
CA LYS A 48 -4.11 3.99 -13.73
C LYS A 48 -4.92 3.52 -12.50
N LEU A 49 -4.65 4.12 -11.35
CA LEU A 49 -5.47 3.89 -10.16
C LEU A 49 -6.89 4.43 -10.37
N VAL A 50 -7.87 3.85 -9.68
CA VAL A 50 -9.28 4.21 -9.74
C VAL A 50 -9.80 4.44 -8.33
N LYS A 51 -10.52 5.55 -8.11
CA LYS A 51 -11.16 5.84 -6.82
C LYS A 51 -12.14 4.71 -6.46
N GLY A 52 -12.10 4.28 -5.21
CA GLY A 52 -12.93 3.20 -4.66
C GLY A 52 -12.35 1.79 -4.86
N GLU A 53 -11.33 1.60 -5.71
CA GLU A 53 -10.72 0.28 -5.85
C GLU A 53 -9.93 -0.12 -4.60
N ILE A 54 -9.84 -1.43 -4.34
CA ILE A 54 -9.01 -1.98 -3.27
C ILE A 54 -7.75 -2.58 -3.89
N LEU A 55 -6.61 -2.10 -3.45
CA LEU A 55 -5.29 -2.63 -3.77
C LEU A 55 -4.75 -3.42 -2.59
N MET A 56 -3.82 -4.33 -2.85
CA MET A 56 -2.95 -4.86 -1.81
C MET A 56 -1.70 -3.99 -1.76
N VAL A 57 -1.36 -3.52 -0.57
CA VAL A 57 -0.18 -2.69 -0.32
C VAL A 57 0.76 -3.48 0.58
N ASN A 58 2.03 -3.54 0.16
CA ASN A 58 3.09 -4.15 0.93
C ASN A 58 3.99 -3.04 1.47
N ILE A 59 4.05 -2.90 2.79
CA ILE A 59 4.89 -1.94 3.52
C ILE A 59 5.80 -2.79 4.42
N GLY A 60 7.10 -2.80 4.14
CA GLY A 60 8.01 -3.76 4.76
C GLY A 60 7.52 -5.22 4.55
N SER A 61 7.34 -5.95 5.65
CA SER A 61 6.76 -7.30 5.67
C SER A 61 5.23 -7.31 5.77
N THR A 62 4.60 -6.18 6.07
CA THR A 62 3.16 -6.05 6.28
C THR A 62 2.43 -5.97 4.94
N SER A 63 1.45 -6.85 4.73
CA SER A 63 0.55 -6.81 3.57
C SER A 63 -0.85 -6.47 4.04
N THR A 64 -1.42 -5.38 3.56
CA THR A 64 -2.77 -4.94 3.92
C THR A 64 -3.55 -4.51 2.68
N GLY A 65 -4.88 -4.63 2.73
CA GLY A 65 -5.74 -4.01 1.74
C GLY A 65 -5.75 -2.49 1.93
N ALA A 66 -5.80 -1.73 0.85
CA ALA A 66 -5.98 -0.28 0.89
C ALA A 66 -6.99 0.16 -0.16
N ARG A 67 -8.01 0.91 0.25
CA ARG A 67 -9.01 1.49 -0.65
C ARG A 67 -8.56 2.88 -1.09
N VAL A 68 -8.55 3.11 -2.40
CA VAL A 68 -8.18 4.41 -2.97
C VAL A 68 -9.29 5.43 -2.74
N LEU A 69 -9.01 6.52 -2.01
CA LEU A 69 -9.97 7.59 -1.72
C LEU A 69 -9.88 8.74 -2.74
N ALA A 70 -8.67 9.13 -3.09
CA ALA A 70 -8.41 10.22 -4.03
C ALA A 70 -7.09 9.99 -4.76
N ILE A 71 -7.00 10.53 -5.98
CA ILE A 71 -5.81 10.45 -6.83
C ILE A 71 -5.53 11.86 -7.35
N LYS A 72 -4.29 12.31 -7.19
CA LYS A 72 -3.81 13.58 -7.73
C LYS A 72 -2.47 13.35 -8.39
N HIS A 73 -2.45 13.32 -9.72
CA HIS A 73 -1.23 13.11 -10.50
C HIS A 73 -0.50 11.81 -10.14
N ASP A 74 0.66 11.90 -9.48
CA ASP A 74 1.50 10.80 -8.97
C ASP A 74 1.30 10.54 -7.46
N MET A 75 0.26 11.13 -6.86
CA MET A 75 -0.12 10.97 -5.46
C MET A 75 -1.47 10.27 -5.33
N ALA A 76 -1.62 9.42 -4.31
CA ALA A 76 -2.89 8.81 -3.94
C ALA A 76 -3.11 8.90 -2.43
N LYS A 77 -4.36 9.18 -2.04
CA LYS A 77 -4.83 9.02 -0.66
C LYS A 77 -5.53 7.67 -0.56
N VAL A 78 -5.14 6.85 0.41
CA VAL A 78 -5.69 5.51 0.64
C VAL A 78 -6.09 5.33 2.09
N ILE A 79 -7.19 4.61 2.32
CA ILE A 79 -7.56 4.11 3.65
C ILE A 79 -7.17 2.65 3.76
N LEU A 80 -6.48 2.29 4.83
CA LEU A 80 -6.00 0.95 5.08
C LEU A 80 -7.13 0.11 5.69
N THR A 81 -7.22 -1.15 5.28
CA THR A 81 -8.21 -2.11 5.81
C THR A 81 -7.86 -2.60 7.21
N ALA A 82 -6.58 -2.53 7.56
CA ALA A 82 -6.05 -2.74 8.90
C ALA A 82 -4.97 -1.68 9.18
N PRO A 83 -4.86 -1.17 10.42
CA PRO A 83 -3.81 -0.22 10.78
C PRO A 83 -2.41 -0.79 10.53
N VAL A 84 -1.47 0.08 10.15
CA VAL A 84 -0.08 -0.32 9.86
C VAL A 84 0.88 0.56 10.65
N CYS A 85 1.81 -0.08 11.35
CA CYS A 85 2.95 0.57 11.99
C CYS A 85 4.05 0.78 10.92
N THR A 86 4.39 2.04 10.64
CA THR A 86 5.35 2.42 9.58
C THR A 86 5.82 3.85 9.78
N SER A 87 6.72 4.35 8.94
CA SER A 87 7.23 5.72 8.97
C SER A 87 7.03 6.45 7.66
N GLU A 88 6.94 7.78 7.72
CA GLU A 88 7.02 8.61 6.52
C GLU A 88 8.33 8.35 5.76
N GLY A 89 8.26 8.33 4.42
CA GLY A 89 9.38 8.00 3.55
C GLY A 89 9.59 6.51 3.30
N GLU A 90 8.92 5.62 4.05
CA GLU A 90 9.01 4.18 3.84
C GLU A 90 8.48 3.77 2.46
N LYS A 91 9.17 2.81 1.83
CA LYS A 91 8.84 2.32 0.50
C LYS A 91 7.69 1.32 0.59
N LEU A 92 6.82 1.34 -0.41
CA LEU A 92 5.72 0.39 -0.53
C LEU A 92 5.59 -0.16 -1.94
N ALA A 93 5.04 -1.37 -2.04
CA ALA A 93 4.64 -1.96 -3.32
C ALA A 93 3.12 -1.97 -3.44
N LEU A 94 2.64 -1.76 -4.67
CA LEU A 94 1.21 -1.76 -5.01
C LEU A 94 0.90 -2.97 -5.87
N SER A 95 -0.06 -3.76 -5.43
CA SER A 95 -0.54 -4.94 -6.14
C SER A 95 -2.05 -4.84 -6.41
N ARG A 96 -2.48 -5.27 -7.59
CA ARG A 96 -3.88 -5.31 -8.01
C ARG A 96 -4.30 -6.73 -8.33
N ARG A 97 -5.54 -7.08 -8.00
CA ARG A 97 -6.10 -8.40 -8.33
C ARG A 97 -6.44 -8.45 -9.83
N VAL A 98 -5.81 -9.35 -10.56
CA VAL A 98 -6.03 -9.60 -12.00
C VAL A 98 -6.10 -11.11 -12.20
N ASP A 99 -7.16 -11.59 -12.85
CA ASP A 99 -7.40 -13.03 -13.08
C ASP A 99 -7.21 -13.88 -11.82
N LYS A 100 -7.81 -13.44 -10.71
CA LYS A 100 -7.73 -14.04 -9.36
C LYS A 100 -6.35 -13.99 -8.67
N HIS A 101 -5.32 -13.45 -9.32
CA HIS A 101 -3.97 -13.33 -8.77
C HIS A 101 -3.65 -11.89 -8.36
N TRP A 102 -2.88 -11.72 -7.29
CA TRP A 102 -2.26 -10.43 -6.99
C TRP A 102 -1.09 -10.21 -7.94
N ARG A 103 -1.15 -9.14 -8.72
CA ARG A 103 -0.08 -8.75 -9.64
C ARG A 103 0.50 -7.42 -9.18
N LEU A 104 1.83 -7.35 -9.11
CA LEU A 104 2.54 -6.12 -8.87
C LEU A 104 2.24 -5.13 -10.01
N ILE A 105 1.77 -3.94 -9.66
CA ILE A 105 1.43 -2.87 -10.61
C ILE A 105 2.31 -1.64 -10.45
N GLY A 106 3.01 -1.48 -9.32
CA GLY A 106 3.80 -0.29 -9.06
C GLY A 106 4.46 -0.30 -7.68
N TRP A 107 5.13 0.80 -7.38
CA TRP A 107 5.76 1.06 -6.09
C TRP A 107 5.63 2.53 -5.73
N GLY A 108 5.94 2.87 -4.48
CA GLY A 108 5.82 4.22 -3.99
C GLY A 108 6.55 4.45 -2.69
N LYS A 109 6.27 5.60 -2.10
CA LYS A 109 6.72 5.99 -0.76
C LYS A 109 5.59 6.66 -0.02
N ILE A 110 5.53 6.42 1.28
CA ILE A 110 4.65 7.14 2.20
C ILE A 110 5.13 8.59 2.30
N ARG A 111 4.21 9.54 2.16
CA ARG A 111 4.51 10.98 2.33
C ARG A 111 4.00 11.54 3.63
N ARG A 112 2.81 11.09 4.04
CA ARG A 112 2.18 11.41 5.31
C ARG A 112 1.02 10.47 5.56
N GLY A 113 0.40 10.53 6.73
CA GLY A 113 -0.79 9.76 7.03
C GLY A 113 -1.53 10.26 8.27
N THR A 114 -2.71 9.69 8.49
CA THR A 114 -3.48 9.92 9.72
C THR A 114 -3.08 8.87 10.74
N LYS A 115 -2.49 9.34 11.84
CA LYS A 115 -2.06 8.51 12.97
C LYS A 115 -3.25 8.15 13.86
N ILE A 116 -3.23 6.96 14.44
CA ILE A 116 -4.02 6.66 15.64
C ILE A 116 -3.22 7.20 16.82
N LEU A 117 -3.84 8.01 17.67
CA LEU A 117 -3.22 8.42 18.93
C LEU A 117 -3.11 7.17 19.82
N ASN A 118 -1.90 6.85 20.29
CA ASN A 118 -1.74 5.81 21.29
C ASN A 118 -2.37 6.31 22.59
N LEU A 119 -3.21 5.48 23.20
CA LEU A 119 -3.88 5.82 24.47
C LEU A 119 -2.88 5.92 25.64
N ASP A 120 -1.66 5.42 25.45
CA ASP A 120 -0.60 5.42 26.46
C ASP A 120 0.10 6.78 26.61
N ASP A 121 -0.13 7.73 25.68
CA ASP A 121 0.40 9.11 25.77
C ASP A 121 -0.50 10.04 26.62
N GLN A 122 -1.45 9.50 27.38
CA GLN A 122 -2.37 10.24 28.27
C GLN A 122 -2.00 10.19 29.77
N GLU A 123 -0.89 9.55 30.13
CA GLU A 123 -0.36 9.59 31.51
C GLU A 123 0.95 10.39 31.57
N GLU A 124 0.81 11.71 31.69
CA GLU A 124 1.80 12.61 32.32
C GLU A 124 1.09 13.49 33.35
#